data_AF-A0A0C2YUB7-F1
#
_entry.id   AF-A0A0C2YUB7-F1
#
_cell.length_a   1.000
_cell.length_b   1.000
_cell.length_c   1.000
_cell.angle_alpha   90.00
_cell.angle_beta   90.00
_cell.angle_gamma   90.00
#
_symmetry.space_group_name_H-M   'P 1'
#
loop_
_entity.id
_entity.type
_entity.pdbx_description
1 polymer ?
#
loop_
_entity_poly.entity_id
_entity_poly.type
_entity_poly.pdbx_seq_one_letter_code
_entity_poly.pdbx_strand_id
1 'polypeptide(L)'
;MLPVQCRIQAGTTSDLIAADQGERYDSVIYIDVLEHIEDDSGELARAFALLRPSGTLVVLSPAFQWLYTAFDHAIGHVRRYDRDRLTAIAPAGAASVRMSYLDSVGMAASMANRLLLRSGMPTLGQVLTWDRWMVPASRYFDPLIGGRFGKSILAVWRR
;
A
#
# COMPACT_ATOMS: atom_id res chain seq x y z
N MET A 1 -13.12 -2.48 18.53
CA MET A 1 -12.93 -3.87 19.01
C MET A 1 -12.76 -4.73 17.77
N LEU A 2 -11.70 -5.54 17.66
CA LEU A 2 -11.51 -6.41 16.50
C LEU A 2 -12.59 -7.51 16.49
N PRO A 3 -12.95 -8.07 15.32
CA PRO A 3 -13.89 -9.19 15.26
C PRO A 3 -13.42 -10.37 16.11
N VAL A 4 -14.36 -11.13 16.68
CA VAL A 4 -14.08 -12.31 17.54
C VAL A 4 -13.24 -13.40 16.88
N GLN A 5 -13.11 -13.39 15.56
CA GLN A 5 -12.30 -14.34 14.78
C GLN A 5 -10.91 -13.80 14.41
N CYS A 6 -10.48 -12.68 15.00
CA CYS A 6 -9.16 -12.12 14.77
C CYS A 6 -8.15 -12.70 15.75
N ARG A 7 -7.11 -13.39 15.23
CA ARG A 7 -5.93 -13.77 16.00
C ARG A 7 -4.86 -12.69 15.81
N ILE A 8 -4.44 -12.06 16.91
CA ILE A 8 -3.33 -11.11 16.91
C ILE A 8 -2.05 -11.88 17.20
N GLN A 9 -1.00 -11.60 16.42
CA GLN A 9 0.32 -12.13 16.65
C GLN A 9 1.32 -10.97 16.69
N ALA A 10 2.10 -10.91 17.76
CA ALA A 10 3.24 -10.00 17.85
C ALA A 10 4.45 -10.67 17.19
N GLY A 11 5.06 -9.98 16.22
CA GLY A 11 6.22 -10.48 15.50
C GLY A 11 6.26 -9.98 14.05
N THR A 12 7.08 -10.63 13.25
CA THR A 12 7.34 -10.36 11.84
C THR A 12 6.91 -11.54 10.97
N THR A 13 6.94 -11.38 9.65
CA THR A 13 6.74 -12.50 8.72
C THR A 13 7.77 -13.61 8.89
N SER A 14 8.99 -13.29 9.31
CA SER A 14 10.02 -14.29 9.63
C SER A 14 9.61 -15.17 10.80
N ASP A 15 9.01 -14.58 11.84
CA ASP A 15 8.50 -15.33 13.00
C ASP A 15 7.32 -16.23 12.60
N LEU A 16 6.46 -15.76 11.69
CA LEU A 16 5.37 -16.55 11.12
C LEU A 16 5.88 -17.75 10.32
N ILE A 17 6.92 -17.55 9.49
CA ILE A 17 7.55 -18.65 8.72
C ILE A 17 8.24 -19.64 9.66
N ALA A 18 8.93 -19.18 10.70
CA ALA A 18 9.60 -20.07 11.65
C ALA A 18 8.60 -20.93 12.44
N ALA A 19 7.41 -20.39 12.73
CA ALA A 19 6.32 -21.10 13.40
C ALA A 19 5.44 -21.93 12.45
N ASP A 20 5.69 -21.87 11.14
CA ASP A 20 4.86 -22.50 10.11
C ASP A 20 4.87 -24.04 10.23
N GLN A 21 3.72 -24.61 10.59
CA GLN A 21 3.49 -26.06 10.62
C GLN A 21 2.81 -26.57 9.33
N GLY A 22 2.84 -25.79 8.25
CA GLY A 22 2.11 -26.06 7.00
C GLY A 22 0.83 -25.25 6.85
N GLU A 23 0.61 -24.23 7.69
CA GLU A 23 -0.52 -23.32 7.53
C GLU A 23 -0.24 -22.36 6.38
N ARG A 24 -1.21 -22.20 5.48
CA ARG A 24 -1.07 -21.38 4.28
C ARG A 24 -2.28 -20.46 4.15
N TYR A 25 -2.04 -19.16 4.07
CA TYR A 25 -3.11 -18.17 4.02
C TYR A 25 -3.73 -18.08 2.62
N ASP A 26 -5.05 -17.87 2.57
CA ASP A 26 -5.75 -17.52 1.34
C ASP A 26 -5.28 -16.18 0.77
N SER A 27 -4.96 -15.24 1.67
CA SER A 27 -4.51 -13.89 1.30
C SER A 27 -3.62 -13.29 2.36
N VAL A 28 -2.66 -12.49 1.92
CA VAL A 28 -1.83 -11.61 2.75
C VAL A 28 -2.03 -10.19 2.23
N ILE A 29 -2.26 -9.25 3.14
CA ILE A 29 -2.63 -7.87 2.81
C ILE A 29 -1.71 -6.93 3.58
N TYR A 30 -1.04 -6.03 2.85
CA TYR A 30 -0.36 -4.86 3.39
C TYR A 30 -1.13 -3.61 3.00
N ILE A 31 -1.48 -2.78 3.98
CA ILE A 31 -2.13 -1.48 3.79
C ILE A 31 -1.27 -0.45 4.51
N ASP A 32 -0.56 0.37 3.75
CA ASP A 32 0.37 1.38 4.23
C ASP A 32 1.41 0.80 5.22
N VAL A 33 2.09 -0.27 4.80
CA VAL A 33 3.11 -0.99 5.60
C VAL A 33 4.43 -1.14 4.85
N LEU A 34 4.38 -1.52 3.57
CA LEU A 34 5.57 -1.91 2.80
C LEU A 34 6.59 -0.76 2.67
N GLU A 35 6.12 0.48 2.67
CA GLU A 35 6.94 1.70 2.62
C GLU A 35 7.78 1.96 3.87
N HIS A 36 7.56 1.21 4.96
CA HIS A 36 8.34 1.26 6.19
C HIS A 36 9.44 0.18 6.24
N ILE A 37 9.49 -0.72 5.26
CA ILE A 37 10.36 -1.89 5.27
C ILE A 37 11.52 -1.65 4.31
N GLU A 38 12.75 -1.67 4.83
CA GLU A 38 13.94 -1.40 4.01
C GLU A 38 14.18 -2.50 2.96
N ASP A 39 14.03 -3.76 3.34
CA ASP A 39 14.06 -4.93 2.44
C ASP A 39 12.64 -5.33 2.00
N ASP A 40 12.03 -4.50 1.16
CA ASP A 40 10.68 -4.71 0.63
C ASP A 40 10.59 -5.98 -0.24
N SER A 41 11.59 -6.24 -1.08
CA SER A 41 11.64 -7.45 -1.91
C SER A 41 11.70 -8.72 -1.07
N GLY A 42 12.54 -8.76 -0.04
CA GLY A 42 12.62 -9.91 0.87
C GLY A 42 11.34 -10.10 1.68
N GLU A 43 10.70 -9.01 2.09
CA GLU A 43 9.38 -9.06 2.75
C GLU A 43 8.30 -9.64 1.85
N LEU A 44 8.17 -9.15 0.62
CA LEU A 44 7.17 -9.67 -0.30
C LEU A 44 7.43 -11.14 -0.63
N ALA A 45 8.68 -11.58 -0.74
CA ALA A 45 9.03 -12.99 -0.91
C ALA A 45 8.57 -13.85 0.27
N ARG A 46 8.80 -13.41 1.51
CA ARG A 46 8.34 -14.10 2.73
C ARG A 46 6.81 -14.15 2.79
N ALA A 47 6.15 -13.01 2.58
CA ALA A 47 4.69 -12.93 2.55
C ALA A 47 4.08 -13.86 1.49
N PHE A 48 4.68 -13.93 0.31
CA PHE A 48 4.24 -14.80 -0.77
C PHE A 48 4.45 -16.29 -0.44
N ALA A 49 5.53 -16.64 0.27
CA ALA A 49 5.79 -18.00 0.72
C ALA A 49 4.75 -18.52 1.73
N LEU A 50 4.11 -17.62 2.49
CA LEU A 50 3.03 -17.93 3.43
C LEU A 50 1.68 -18.19 2.75
N LEU A 51 1.52 -17.85 1.46
CA LEU A 51 0.26 -18.07 0.74
C LEU A 51 0.07 -19.52 0.31
N ARG A 52 -1.17 -20.01 0.29
CA ARG A 52 -1.48 -21.28 -0.40
C ARG A 52 -1.35 -21.13 -1.92
N PRO A 53 -1.27 -22.21 -2.71
CA PRO A 53 -1.43 -22.12 -4.17
C PRO A 53 -2.72 -21.37 -4.54
N SER A 54 -2.67 -20.49 -5.54
CA SER A 54 -3.77 -19.57 -5.89
C SER A 54 -4.12 -18.50 -4.85
N GLY A 55 -3.37 -18.43 -3.73
CA GLY A 55 -3.49 -17.38 -2.74
C GLY A 55 -3.11 -16.00 -3.31
N THR A 56 -3.56 -14.94 -2.65
CA THR A 56 -3.42 -13.57 -3.17
C THR A 56 -2.59 -12.69 -2.24
N LEU A 57 -1.59 -12.01 -2.80
CA LEU A 57 -0.85 -10.95 -2.11
C LEU A 57 -1.40 -9.59 -2.55
N VAL A 58 -1.83 -8.78 -1.60
CA VAL A 58 -2.36 -7.44 -1.85
C VAL A 58 -1.47 -6.43 -1.15
N VAL A 59 -1.03 -5.41 -1.88
CA VAL A 59 -0.28 -4.26 -1.35
C VAL A 59 -1.00 -2.99 -1.76
N LEU A 60 -1.35 -2.16 -0.77
CA LEU A 60 -1.72 -0.77 -0.95
C LEU A 60 -0.64 0.09 -0.29
N SER A 61 0.02 0.94 -1.06
CA SER A 61 1.06 1.84 -0.55
C SER A 61 1.00 3.22 -1.20
N PRO A 62 1.63 4.24 -0.60
CA PRO A 62 1.72 5.58 -1.18
C PRO A 62 2.38 5.56 -2.55
N ALA A 63 1.78 6.27 -3.50
CA ALA A 63 2.24 6.33 -4.87
C ALA A 63 3.25 7.46 -5.12
N PHE A 64 4.07 7.23 -6.13
CA PHE A 64 5.00 8.16 -6.77
C PHE A 64 6.09 8.72 -5.86
N GLN A 65 7.35 8.34 -6.11
CA GLN A 65 8.50 8.84 -5.34
C GLN A 65 8.64 10.37 -5.41
N TRP A 66 8.24 10.99 -6.53
CA TRP A 66 8.26 12.45 -6.66
C TRP A 66 7.20 13.15 -5.80
N LEU A 67 6.27 12.44 -5.14
CA LEU A 67 5.38 12.99 -4.11
C LEU A 67 5.90 12.78 -2.68
N TYR A 68 7.05 12.12 -2.49
CA TYR A 68 7.65 11.91 -1.17
C TYR A 68 8.10 13.23 -0.52
N THR A 69 7.73 13.46 0.74
CA THR A 69 7.94 14.72 1.48
C THR A 69 8.55 14.50 2.87
N ALA A 70 8.85 15.57 3.60
CA ALA A 70 9.27 15.49 5.00
C ALA A 70 8.21 14.84 5.91
N PHE A 71 6.93 14.92 5.54
CA PHE A 71 5.85 14.20 6.24
C PHE A 71 6.05 12.69 6.16
N ASP A 72 6.35 12.16 4.96
CA ASP A 72 6.62 10.74 4.75
C ASP A 72 7.78 10.27 5.63
N HIS A 73 8.88 11.01 5.64
CA HIS A 73 10.02 10.70 6.50
C HIS A 73 9.65 10.73 7.99
N ALA A 74 8.89 11.74 8.43
CA ALA A 74 8.50 11.90 9.84
C ALA A 74 7.63 10.75 10.37
N ILE A 75 6.84 10.11 9.51
CA ILE A 75 6.04 8.93 9.86
C ILE A 75 6.78 7.61 9.63
N GLY A 76 8.04 7.66 9.18
CA GLY A 76 8.91 6.50 9.01
C GLY A 76 8.83 5.82 7.65
N HIS A 77 8.31 6.49 6.61
CA HIS A 77 8.40 5.97 5.24
C HIS A 77 9.83 6.11 4.75
N VAL A 78 10.37 5.05 4.14
CA VAL A 78 11.67 5.08 3.47
C VAL A 78 11.54 5.30 1.96
N ARG A 79 10.33 5.11 1.39
CA ARG A 79 10.06 5.21 -0.06
C ARG A 79 8.57 5.36 -0.37
N ARG A 80 8.24 5.64 -1.62
CA ARG A 80 6.92 5.47 -2.25
C ARG A 80 7.06 4.60 -3.49
N TYR A 81 5.92 4.16 -4.03
CA TYR A 81 5.89 3.16 -5.09
C TYR A 81 5.23 3.67 -6.37
N ASP A 82 5.67 3.15 -7.51
CA ASP A 82 4.97 3.23 -8.78
C ASP A 82 4.90 1.82 -9.39
N ARG A 83 4.26 1.71 -10.56
CA ARG A 83 4.10 0.43 -11.26
C ARG A 83 5.43 -0.25 -11.53
N ASP A 84 6.45 0.52 -11.92
CA ASP A 84 7.74 -0.03 -12.32
C ASP A 84 8.46 -0.59 -11.09
N ARG A 85 8.48 0.16 -9.97
CA ARG A 85 9.07 -0.31 -8.72
C ARG A 85 8.36 -1.54 -8.17
N LEU A 86 7.02 -1.57 -8.12
CA LEU A 86 6.29 -2.75 -7.63
C LEU A 86 6.47 -3.97 -8.54
N THR A 87 6.58 -3.75 -9.84
CA THR A 87 6.89 -4.84 -10.79
C THR A 87 8.29 -5.39 -10.55
N ALA A 88 9.27 -4.53 -10.27
CA ALA A 88 10.66 -4.93 -10.03
C ALA A 88 10.86 -5.77 -8.75
N ILE A 89 10.03 -5.55 -7.73
CA ILE A 89 10.11 -6.27 -6.45
C ILE A 89 9.04 -7.37 -6.32
N ALA A 90 8.32 -7.68 -7.40
CA ALA A 90 7.31 -8.73 -7.38
C ALA A 90 7.94 -10.08 -6.99
N PRO A 91 7.30 -10.88 -6.12
CA PRO A 91 7.83 -12.19 -5.74
C PRO A 91 8.04 -13.09 -6.96
N ALA A 92 9.09 -13.93 -6.93
CA ALA A 92 9.33 -14.88 -8.00
C ALA A 92 8.15 -15.85 -8.18
N GLY A 93 7.71 -16.04 -9.42
CA GLY A 93 6.55 -16.89 -9.75
C GLY A 93 5.19 -16.22 -9.54
N ALA A 94 5.15 -14.97 -9.07
CA ALA A 94 3.91 -14.23 -8.91
C ALA A 94 3.29 -13.81 -10.25
N ALA A 95 2.04 -14.17 -10.48
CA ALA A 95 1.25 -13.63 -11.59
C ALA A 95 0.65 -12.28 -11.17
N SER A 96 0.95 -11.20 -11.91
CA SER A 96 0.31 -9.90 -11.68
C SER A 96 -1.16 -9.94 -12.14
N VAL A 97 -2.08 -9.76 -11.19
CA VAL A 97 -3.53 -9.77 -11.46
C VAL A 97 -4.05 -8.37 -11.69
N ARG A 98 -3.60 -7.41 -10.87
CA ARG A 98 -4.04 -6.01 -10.95
C ARG A 98 -2.96 -5.09 -10.42
N MET A 99 -2.77 -3.99 -11.14
CA MET A 99 -2.10 -2.80 -10.61
C MET A 99 -2.93 -1.57 -10.99
N SER A 100 -3.32 -0.77 -10.01
CA SER A 100 -4.13 0.43 -10.24
C SER A 100 -3.82 1.50 -9.20
N TYR A 101 -3.72 2.74 -9.64
CA TYR A 101 -3.64 3.87 -8.74
C TYR A 101 -5.04 4.24 -8.23
N LEU A 102 -5.09 4.72 -6.99
CA LEU A 102 -6.30 5.13 -6.27
C LEU A 102 -6.10 6.53 -5.70
N ASP A 103 -7.20 7.25 -5.51
CA ASP A 103 -7.24 8.57 -4.92
C ASP A 103 -6.60 9.68 -5.79
N SER A 104 -7.15 9.86 -7.01
CA SER A 104 -6.71 10.86 -7.98
C SER A 104 -6.90 12.31 -7.51
N VAL A 105 -8.00 12.62 -6.82
CA VAL A 105 -8.23 13.96 -6.25
C VAL A 105 -7.22 14.21 -5.12
N GLY A 106 -6.96 13.19 -4.31
CA GLY A 106 -5.91 13.23 -3.29
C GLY A 106 -4.52 13.45 -3.86
N MET A 107 -4.21 12.86 -5.02
CA MET A 107 -2.95 13.12 -5.72
C MET A 107 -2.82 14.59 -6.10
N ALA A 108 -3.87 15.17 -6.71
CA ALA A 108 -3.87 16.57 -7.12
C ALA A 108 -3.68 17.51 -5.92
N ALA A 109 -4.38 17.25 -4.80
CA ALA A 109 -4.20 18.02 -3.57
C ALA A 109 -2.80 17.86 -2.96
N SER A 110 -2.23 16.65 -2.98
CA SER A 110 -0.87 16.39 -2.49
C SER A 110 0.18 17.11 -3.34
N MET A 111 -0.02 17.14 -4.66
CA MET A 111 0.82 17.88 -5.59
C MET A 111 0.72 19.40 -5.34
N ALA A 112 -0.49 19.93 -5.17
CA ALA A 112 -0.71 21.34 -4.84
C ALA A 112 -0.05 21.70 -3.50
N ASN A 113 -0.18 20.85 -2.47
CA ASN A 113 0.51 21.04 -1.20
C ASN A 113 2.03 21.06 -1.39
N ARG A 114 2.60 20.10 -2.11
CA ARG A 114 4.05 20.04 -2.36
C ARG A 114 4.58 21.28 -3.09
N LEU A 115 3.88 21.74 -4.12
CA LEU A 115 4.34 22.83 -4.99
C LEU A 115 4.11 24.22 -4.38
N LEU A 116 2.99 24.42 -3.68
CA LEU A 116 2.52 25.75 -3.27
C LEU A 116 2.59 25.97 -1.76
N LEU A 117 2.09 25.02 -0.96
CA LEU A 117 1.84 25.25 0.47
C LEU A 117 2.99 24.77 1.37
N ARG A 118 3.68 23.70 0.95
CA ARG A 118 4.73 22.98 1.68
C ARG A 118 4.36 22.71 3.15
N SER A 119 3.07 22.45 3.40
CA SER A 119 2.57 22.22 4.75
C SER A 119 3.11 20.90 5.31
N GLY A 120 3.37 20.89 6.62
CA GLY A 120 3.85 19.73 7.37
C GLY A 120 2.75 18.73 7.70
N MET A 121 2.56 18.42 9.00
CA MET A 121 1.52 17.49 9.44
C MET A 121 0.11 17.99 9.08
N PRO A 122 -0.77 17.12 8.53
CA PRO A 122 -2.15 17.50 8.28
C PRO A 122 -2.89 17.75 9.59
N THR A 123 -3.76 18.75 9.61
CA THR A 123 -4.67 19.01 10.73
C THR A 123 -5.86 18.05 10.67
N LEU A 124 -6.53 17.83 11.80
CA LEU A 124 -7.76 17.03 11.84
C LEU A 124 -8.82 17.53 10.85
N GLY A 125 -8.97 18.85 10.71
CA GLY A 125 -9.91 19.43 9.74
C GLY A 125 -9.57 19.09 8.29
N GLN A 126 -8.28 19.04 7.94
CA GLN A 126 -7.84 18.62 6.61
C GLN A 126 -8.12 17.13 6.37
N VAL A 127 -7.86 16.28 7.37
CA VAL A 127 -8.19 14.84 7.30
C VAL A 127 -9.70 14.63 7.11
N LEU A 128 -10.53 15.29 7.92
CA LEU A 128 -11.99 15.18 7.78
C LEU A 128 -12.50 15.73 6.43
N THR A 129 -11.89 16.79 5.91
CA THR A 129 -12.22 17.31 4.57
C THR A 129 -11.89 16.29 3.50
N TRP A 130 -10.74 15.62 3.62
CA TRP A 130 -10.30 14.56 2.73
C TRP A 130 -11.29 13.39 2.70
N ASP A 131 -11.59 12.85 3.88
CA ASP A 131 -12.46 11.67 4.02
C ASP A 131 -13.88 11.95 3.55
N ARG A 132 -14.40 13.14 3.86
CA ARG A 132 -15.79 13.49 3.57
C ARG A 132 -16.02 13.86 2.11
N TRP A 133 -15.04 14.46 1.43
CA TRP A 133 -15.26 15.06 0.11
C TRP A 133 -14.32 14.52 -0.96
N MET A 134 -13.02 14.43 -0.66
CA MET A 134 -12.02 14.09 -1.67
C MET A 134 -12.04 12.60 -2.01
N VAL A 135 -12.12 11.73 -1.00
CA VAL A 135 -12.19 10.27 -1.23
C VAL A 135 -13.45 9.89 -2.03
N PRO A 136 -14.66 10.36 -1.69
CA PRO A 136 -15.85 10.11 -2.51
C PRO A 136 -15.72 10.63 -3.94
N ALA A 137 -15.12 11.82 -4.14
CA ALA A 137 -14.87 12.35 -5.47
C ALA A 137 -13.89 11.45 -6.25
N SER A 138 -12.77 11.05 -5.65
CA SER A 138 -11.80 10.12 -6.24
C SER A 138 -12.48 8.80 -6.64
N ARG A 139 -13.38 8.24 -5.83
CA ARG A 139 -14.11 7.00 -6.17
C ARG A 139 -14.92 7.11 -7.46
N TYR A 140 -15.37 8.31 -7.83
CA TYR A 140 -16.04 8.57 -9.09
C TYR A 140 -15.07 8.82 -10.25
N PHE A 141 -13.97 9.55 -10.00
CA PHE A 141 -12.99 9.91 -11.03
C PHE A 141 -12.00 8.79 -11.38
N ASP A 142 -11.56 8.00 -10.40
CA ASP A 142 -10.55 6.95 -10.58
C ASP A 142 -10.93 5.95 -11.69
N PRO A 143 -12.18 5.45 -11.78
CA PRO A 143 -12.61 4.61 -12.91
C PRO A 143 -12.60 5.34 -14.26
N LEU A 144 -12.97 6.63 -14.30
CA LEU A 144 -13.01 7.41 -15.54
C LEU A 144 -11.63 7.61 -16.15
N ILE A 145 -10.60 7.71 -15.32
CA ILE A 145 -9.19 7.80 -15.77
C ILE A 145 -8.49 6.44 -15.86
N GLY A 146 -9.24 5.34 -15.65
CA GLY A 146 -8.73 3.97 -15.73
C GLY A 146 -7.69 3.60 -14.67
N GLY A 147 -7.69 4.25 -13.50
CA GLY A 147 -6.73 3.98 -12.43
C GLY A 147 -5.26 4.21 -12.83
N ARG A 148 -5.02 5.20 -13.70
CA ARG A 148 -3.68 5.58 -14.19
C ARG A 148 -2.94 6.54 -13.27
N PHE A 149 -3.65 7.27 -12.41
CA PHE A 149 -3.11 8.25 -11.48
C PHE A 149 -3.85 8.17 -10.13
N GLY A 150 -3.16 8.53 -9.05
CA GLY A 150 -3.67 8.40 -7.69
C GLY A 150 -2.60 8.65 -6.64
N LYS A 151 -3.00 9.03 -5.42
CA LYS A 151 -2.10 9.23 -4.28
C LYS A 151 -1.55 7.90 -3.75
N SER A 152 -2.27 6.80 -3.96
CA SER A 152 -1.86 5.46 -3.57
C SER A 152 -1.86 4.52 -4.77
N ILE A 153 -1.09 3.44 -4.67
CA ILE A 153 -1.03 2.37 -5.67
C ILE A 153 -1.42 1.05 -5.02
N LEU A 154 -2.36 0.36 -5.67
CA LEU A 154 -2.77 -1.00 -5.36
C LEU A 154 -2.05 -1.96 -6.30
N ALA A 155 -1.38 -2.96 -5.76
CA ALA A 155 -0.88 -4.12 -6.48
C ALA A 155 -1.49 -5.41 -5.90
N VAL A 156 -1.87 -6.31 -6.80
CA VAL A 156 -2.42 -7.62 -6.48
C VAL A 156 -1.69 -8.67 -7.30
N TRP A 157 -1.09 -9.62 -6.60
CA TRP A 157 -0.42 -10.77 -7.19
C TRP A 157 -1.08 -12.07 -6.75
N ARG A 158 -0.99 -13.09 -7.60
CA ARG A 158 -1.44 -14.45 -7.31
C ARG A 158 -0.27 -15.43 -7.31
N ARG A 159 -0.29 -16.35 -6.35
CA ARG A 159 0.64 -17.48 -6.24
C ARG A 159 0.28 -18.65 -7.13
#